data_AF-A0A958NYM2-F1
#
_entry.id   AF-A0A958NYM2-F1
#
_cell.length_a   1.000
_cell.length_b   1.000
_cell.length_c   1.000
_cell.angle_alpha   90.00
_cell.angle_beta   90.00
_cell.angle_gamma   90.00
#
_symmetry.space_group_name_H-M   'P 1'
#
loop_
_entity.id
_entity.type
_entity.pdbx_description
1 polymer ?
#
loop_
_entity_poly.entity_id
_entity_poly.type
_entity_poly.pdbx_seq_one_letter_code
_entity_poly.pdbx_strand_id
1 'polypeptide(L)' 'MKTRCPWLKLSNPKYVEYHDKEWGRPVHNDQMHFELLTLEGAQAGLSWETVLMKRDHYRKV' A
#
# COMPACT_ATOMS: atom_id res chain seq x y z
N MET A 1 -0.87 23.17 3.80
CA MET A 1 -1.44 21.83 4.13
C MET A 1 -1.43 21.02 2.85
N LYS A 2 -0.90 19.78 2.83
CA LYS A 2 -0.97 18.94 1.62
C LYS A 2 -2.40 18.44 1.44
N THR A 3 -3.02 18.71 0.29
CA THR A 3 -4.28 18.07 -0.10
C THR A 3 -4.00 16.61 -0.43
N ARG A 4 -4.70 15.68 0.23
CA ARG A 4 -4.56 14.23 0.03
C ARG A 4 -5.87 13.64 -0.46
N CYS A 5 -5.80 12.45 -1.05
CA CYS A 5 -6.99 11.77 -1.55
C CYS A 5 -7.99 11.47 -0.42
N PRO A 6 -9.32 11.49 -0.70
CA PRO A 6 -10.36 11.38 0.31
C PRO A 6 -10.44 10.00 0.97
N TRP A 7 -9.92 8.96 0.32
CA TRP A 7 -9.89 7.60 0.84
C TRP A 7 -8.80 7.36 1.90
N LEU A 8 -7.88 8.30 2.08
CA LEU A 8 -6.75 8.12 2.97
C LEU A 8 -7.12 8.37 4.43
N LYS A 9 -6.91 7.36 5.27
CA LYS A 9 -7.08 7.48 6.72
C LYS A 9 -5.87 8.16 7.35
N LEU A 10 -6.01 9.44 7.70
CA LEU A 10 -4.92 10.27 8.25
C LEU A 10 -4.44 9.84 9.65
N SER A 11 -5.23 9.06 10.38
CA SER A 11 -4.84 8.55 11.70
C SER A 11 -3.78 7.44 11.64
N ASN A 12 -3.46 6.90 10.46
CA ASN A 12 -2.43 5.89 10.28
C ASN A 12 -1.22 6.46 9.53
N PRO A 13 -0.10 6.78 10.23
CA PRO A 13 1.08 7.37 9.60
C PRO A 13 1.70 6.52 8.50
N LYS A 14 1.68 5.18 8.63
CA LYS A 14 2.20 4.28 7.60
C LYS A 14 1.35 4.31 6.32
N TYR A 15 0.03 4.43 6.47
CA TYR A 15 -0.85 4.54 5.31
C TYR A 15 -0.65 5.88 4.60
N VAL A 16 -0.46 6.95 5.38
CA VAL A 16 -0.12 8.29 4.85
C VAL A 16 1.22 8.29 4.11
N GLU A 17 2.24 7.62 4.66
CA GLU A 17 3.55 7.50 4.02
C GLU A 17 3.46 6.74 2.70
N TYR A 18 2.77 5.59 2.69
CA TYR A 18 2.51 4.83 1.47
C TYR A 18 1.79 5.66 0.40
N HIS A 19 0.74 6.40 0.77
CA HIS A 19 0.04 7.30 -0.17
C HIS A 19 0.99 8.35 -0.74
N ASP A 20 1.77 9.03 0.09
CA ASP A 20 2.59 10.15 -0.33
C ASP A 20 3.83 9.72 -1.14
N LYS A 21 4.37 8.52 -0.87
CA LYS A 21 5.66 8.07 -1.39
C LYS A 21 5.59 6.91 -2.37
N GLU A 22 4.51 6.15 -2.42
CA GLU A 22 4.42 4.93 -3.22
C GLU A 22 3.20 4.93 -4.15
N TRP A 23 2.02 5.27 -3.62
CA TRP A 23 0.78 5.18 -4.38
C TRP A 23 0.75 6.10 -5.61
N GLY A 24 0.39 5.54 -6.76
CA GLY A 24 0.31 6.28 -8.03
C GLY A 24 1.67 6.65 -8.64
N ARG A 25 2.80 6.20 -8.08
CA ARG A 25 4.12 6.41 -8.66
C ARG A 25 4.49 5.28 -9.61
N PRO A 26 5.10 5.56 -10.78
CA PRO A 26 5.59 4.52 -11.68
C PRO A 26 6.61 3.60 -10.98
N VAL A 27 6.42 2.29 -11.15
CA VAL A 27 7.35 1.26 -10.68
C VAL A 27 7.92 0.55 -11.90
N HIS A 28 9.25 0.45 -11.97
CA HIS A 28 9.97 -0.21 -13.07
C HIS A 28 10.78 -1.42 -12.60
N ASN A 29 10.65 -1.79 -11.33
CA ASN A 29 11.29 -2.97 -10.75
C ASN A 29 10.27 -4.12 -10.76
N ASP A 30 10.57 -5.20 -11.48
CA ASP A 30 9.64 -6.32 -11.67
C ASP A 30 9.25 -7.00 -10.35
N GLN A 31 10.20 -7.19 -9.44
CA GLN A 31 9.93 -7.81 -8.14
C GLN A 31 8.96 -6.96 -7.31
N MET A 32 9.16 -5.65 -7.29
CA MET A 32 8.25 -4.72 -6.61
C MET A 32 6.88 -4.68 -7.29
N HIS A 33 6.83 -4.72 -8.63
CA HIS A 33 5.56 -4.78 -9.35
C HIS A 33 4.78 -6.05 -9.02
N PHE A 34 5.45 -7.20 -9.01
CA PHE A 34 4.84 -8.48 -8.65
C PHE A 34 4.40 -8.53 -7.18
N GLU A 35 5.18 -7.95 -6.27
CA GLU A 35 4.80 -7.78 -4.85
C GLU A 35 3.49 -6.99 -4.74
N LEU A 36 3.38 -5.83 -5.41
CA LEU A 36 2.18 -5.01 -5.39
C LEU A 36 0.97 -5.77 -5.98
N LEU A 37 1.14 -6.42 -7.14
CA LEU A 37 0.08 -7.23 -7.76
C LEU A 37 -0.43 -8.34 -6.83
N THR A 38 0.49 -9.01 -6.12
CA THR A 38 0.14 -10.07 -5.17
C THR A 38 -0.63 -9.54 -3.97
N LEU A 39 -0.21 -8.39 -3.41
CA LEU A 39 -0.88 -7.76 -2.28
C LEU A 39 -2.28 -7.26 -2.65
N GLU A 40 -2.48 -6.75 -3.86
CA GLU A 40 -3.79 -6.36 -4.37
C GLU A 40 -4.77 -7.55 -4.41
N GLY A 41 -4.29 -8.73 -4.82
CA GLY A 41 -5.09 -9.96 -4.76
C GLY A 41 -5.48 -10.36 -3.33
N ALA A 42 -4.59 -10.15 -2.36
CA ALA A 42 -4.88 -10.42 -0.95
C ALA A 42 -5.91 -9.47 -0.33
N GLN A 43 -6.27 -8.37 -1.02
CA GLN A 43 -7.23 -7.39 -0.53
C GLN A 43 -8.69 -7.83 -0.61
N ALA A 44 -9.01 -8.95 -1.28
CA ALA A 44 -10.39 -9.40 -1.46
C ALA A 44 -11.16 -9.51 -0.12
N GLY A 45 -12.17 -8.65 0.06
CA GLY A 45 -12.97 -8.58 1.29
C GLY A 45 -12.34 -7.83 2.46
N LEU A 46 -11.18 -7.19 2.27
CA LEU A 46 -10.44 -6.45 3.29
C LEU A 46 -10.22 -4.97 2.88
N SER A 47 -9.79 -4.16 3.84
CA SER A 47 -9.26 -2.83 3.54
C SER A 47 -7.81 -2.91 3.07
N TRP A 48 -7.39 -2.01 2.16
CA TRP A 48 -5.98 -1.91 1.76
C TRP A 48 -5.06 -1.59 2.95
N GLU A 49 -5.53 -0.80 3.92
CA GLU A 49 -4.82 -0.55 5.19
C GLU A 49 -4.46 -1.87 5.91
N THR A 50 -5.39 -2.83 5.95
CA THR A 50 -5.17 -4.15 6.55
C THR A 50 -4.05 -4.93 5.86
N VAL A 51 -4.04 -4.94 4.52
CA VAL A 51 -3.01 -5.62 3.72
C VAL A 51 -1.66 -4.93 3.89
N LEU A 52 -1.65 -3.60 3.80
CA LEU A 52 -0.44 -2.79 3.93
C LEU A 52 0.25 -2.99 5.29
N MET A 53 -0.51 -3.11 6.38
CA MET A 53 0.06 -3.38 7.71
C MET A 53 0.67 -4.79 7.83
N LYS A 54 0.28 -5.72 6.96
CA LYS A 54 0.83 -7.08 6.90
C LYS A 54 1.93 -7.25 5.85
N ARG A 55 2.24 -6.24 5.04
CA ARG A 55 3.23 -6.31 3.94
C ARG A 55 4.59 -6.89 4.36
N ASP A 56 5.12 -6.46 5.50
CA ASP A 56 6.41 -6.98 6.00
C ASP A 56 6.34 -8.45 6.44
N HIS A 57 5.16 -8.94 6.78
CA HIS A 57 4.95 -10.36 7.05
C HIS A 57 4.87 -11.15 5.74
N TYR A 58 4.12 -10.67 4.73
CA TYR A 58 4.07 -11.29 3.40
C TYR A 58 5.45 -11.46 2.77
N ARG A 59 6.39 -10.54 3.02
CA ARG A 59 7.78 -10.64 2.53
C ARG A 59 8.62 -11.74 3.19
N LYS A 60 8.18 -12.24 4.35
CA LYS A 60 8.94 -13.22 5.15
C LYS A 60 8.52 -14.66 4.95
N VAL A 61 7.32 -14.89 4.40
CA VAL A 61 6.68 -16.21 4.31
C VAL A 61 6.64 -16.73 2.88
#